data_AF-A0A7J7PJJ4-F1
#
_entry.id   AF-A0A7J7PJJ4-F1
#
_cell.length_a   1.000
_cell.length_b   1.000
_cell.length_c   1.000
_cell.angle_alpha   90.00
_cell.angle_beta   90.00
_cell.angle_gamma   90.00
#
_symmetry.space_group_name_H-M   'P 1'
#
loop_
_entity.id
_entity.type
_entity.pdbx_description
1 polymer ?
#
loop_
_entity_poly.entity_id
_entity_poly.type
_entity_poly.pdbx_seq_one_letter_code
_entity_poly.pdbx_strand_id
1 'polypeptide(L)' 'MTCLADREKPVGGHVMAHASTQRLYLRKGKGEQRAVKVVDSPCLAKGESSFAL' A
#
# COMPACT_ATOMS: atom_id res chain seq x y z
N MET A 1 -19.52 -11.99 9.46
CA MET A 1 -18.49 -11.70 10.48
C MET A 1 -17.74 -10.44 10.05
N THR A 2 -18.10 -9.35 10.71
CA THR A 2 -17.46 -8.01 10.76
C THR A 2 -16.96 -7.36 9.47
N CYS A 3 -17.89 -6.65 8.83
CA CYS A 3 -17.70 -5.74 7.70
C CYS A 3 -17.11 -4.36 8.09
N LEU A 4 -16.29 -4.29 9.15
CA LEU A 4 -15.71 -3.03 9.66
C LEU A 4 -14.30 -3.27 10.23
N ALA A 5 -13.26 -3.29 9.40
CA ALA A 5 -11.87 -3.21 9.90
C ALA A 5 -10.75 -2.83 8.89
N ASP A 6 -11.03 -2.51 7.62
CA ASP A 6 -9.99 -1.93 6.73
C ASP A 6 -10.68 -1.18 5.58
N ARG A 7 -10.71 0.16 5.65
CA ARG A 7 -11.43 1.01 4.68
C ARG A 7 -10.75 1.08 3.31
N GLU A 8 -9.55 0.51 3.14
CA GLU A 8 -8.71 0.79 1.97
C GLU A 8 -8.10 -0.48 1.35
N LYS A 9 -8.89 -1.55 1.24
CA LYS A 9 -8.48 -2.70 0.44
C LYS A 9 -8.43 -2.31 -1.05
N PRO A 10 -7.34 -2.61 -1.78
CA PRO A 10 -7.26 -2.33 -3.20
C PRO A 10 -8.32 -3.13 -3.98
N VAL A 11 -8.87 -2.51 -5.02
CA VAL A 11 -9.81 -3.16 -5.94
C VAL A 11 -9.12 -4.21 -6.81
N GLY A 12 -9.89 -5.18 -7.32
CA GLY A 12 -9.40 -6.21 -8.25
C GLY A 12 -8.98 -7.54 -7.61
N GLY A 13 -9.06 -7.67 -6.29
CA GLY A 13 -8.95 -8.94 -5.58
C GLY A 13 -7.67 -9.73 -5.86
N HIS A 14 -7.77 -11.05 -5.89
CA HIS A 14 -6.62 -11.95 -6.05
C HIS A 14 -5.93 -11.84 -7.42
N VAL A 15 -6.69 -11.53 -8.48
CA VAL A 15 -6.16 -11.41 -9.84
C VAL A 15 -5.15 -10.27 -9.91
N MET A 16 -5.53 -9.08 -9.45
CA MET A 16 -4.62 -7.93 -9.41
C MET A 16 -3.48 -8.12 -8.41
N ALA A 17 -3.75 -8.80 -7.29
CA ALA A 17 -2.72 -9.09 -6.29
C ALA A 17 -1.62 -10.02 -6.85
N HIS A 18 -1.99 -11.05 -7.63
CA HIS A 18 -1.04 -12.01 -8.20
C HIS A 18 -0.27 -11.46 -9.41
N ALA A 19 -0.94 -10.67 -10.27
CA ALA A 19 -0.32 -10.10 -11.46
C ALA A 19 0.71 -9.00 -11.13
N SER A 20 0.53 -8.28 -10.02
CA SER A 20 1.40 -7.16 -9.63
C SER A 20 2.60 -7.66 -8.83
N THR A 21 3.81 -7.46 -9.35
CA THR A 21 5.05 -7.91 -8.68
C THR A 21 5.49 -6.99 -7.53
N GLN A 22 5.10 -5.72 -7.57
CA GLN A 22 5.37 -4.74 -6.51
C GLN A 22 4.10 -3.97 -6.21
N ARG A 23 3.71 -3.90 -4.93
CA ARG A 23 2.54 -3.14 -4.48
C ARG A 23 2.93 -2.17 -3.37
N LEU A 24 2.60 -0.90 -3.59
CA LEU A 24 2.88 0.20 -2.67
C LEU A 24 1.57 0.81 -2.17
N TYR A 25 1.50 1.05 -0.87
CA TYR A 25 0.40 1.75 -0.23
C TYR A 25 0.81 3.18 0.07
N LEU A 26 0.06 4.14 -0.49
CA LEU A 26 0.35 5.56 -0.37
C LEU A 26 -0.62 6.18 0.63
N ARG A 27 -0.09 6.90 1.63
CA ARG A 27 -0.89 7.68 2.57
C ARG A 27 -0.47 9.15 2.55
N LYS A 28 -1.46 10.04 2.65
CA LYS A 28 -1.24 11.48 2.77
C LYS A 28 -0.73 11.79 4.17
N GLY A 29 0.45 12.40 4.26
CA GLY A 29 1.01 12.92 5.51
C GLY A 29 0.59 14.36 5.77
N LYS A 30 1.26 15.02 6.72
CA LYS A 30 1.03 16.43 7.04
C LYS A 30 1.66 17.33 5.97
N GLY A 31 0.91 18.31 5.46
CA GLY A 31 1.38 19.23 4.42
C GLY A 31 1.69 18.53 3.10
N GLU A 32 2.90 18.78 2.58
CA GLU A 32 3.39 18.21 1.31
C GLU A 32 4.01 16.82 1.47
N GLN A 33 4.11 16.31 2.69
CA GLN A 33 4.66 14.99 2.94
C GLN A 33 3.66 13.89 2.53
N ARG A 34 4.20 12.83 1.94
CA ARG A 34 3.52 11.58 1.58
C ARG A 34 4.33 10.43 2.16
N ALA A 35 3.66 9.39 2.60
CA ALA A 35 4.31 8.17 3.08
C ALA A 35 3.93 6.99 2.17
N VAL A 36 4.92 6.15 1.90
CA VAL A 36 4.83 4.93 1.10
C VAL A 36 5.15 3.75 1.98
N LYS A 37 4.28 2.74 1.97
CA LYS A 37 4.54 1.45 2.60
C LYS A 37 4.60 0.35 1.54
N VAL A 38 5.64 -0.49 1.61
CA VAL A 38 5.73 -1.69 0.76
C VAL A 38 4.73 -2.73 1.28
N VAL A 39 3.73 -3.04 0.47
CA VAL A 39 2.71 -4.06 0.78
C VAL A 39 3.21 -5.44 0.35
N ASP A 40 3.79 -5.49 -0.86
CA ASP A 40 4.28 -6.72 -1.47
C ASP A 40 5.44 -6.43 -2.42
N SER A 41 6.48 -7.25 -2.35
CA SER A 41 7.66 -7.20 -3.22
C SER A 41 8.49 -8.47 -3.01
N PRO A 42 9.03 -9.09 -4.08
CA PRO A 42 9.90 -10.27 -3.96
C PRO A 42 11.30 -9.93 -3.44
N CYS A 43 11.73 -8.67 -3.53
CA CYS A 43 13.11 -8.25 -3.27
C CYS A 43 13.24 -7.18 -2.17
N LEU A 44 12.13 -6.54 -1.77
CA LEU A 44 12.14 -5.50 -0.74
C LEU A 44 11.43 -5.99 0.50
N ALA A 45 12.07 -5.79 1.66
CA ALA A 45 11.41 -6.00 2.94
C ALA A 45 10.23 -5.02 3.11
N LYS A 46 9.23 -5.42 3.89
CA LYS A 46 8.10 -4.55 4.24
C LYS A 46 8.64 -3.39 5.09
N GLY A 47 8.66 -2.20 4.51
CA GLY A 47 9.14 -0.98 5.12
C GLY A 47 8.27 0.22 4.76
N GLU A 48 8.51 1.33 5.45
CA GLU A 48 7.87 2.61 5.20
C GLU A 48 8.92 3.69 4.90
N SER A 49 8.62 4.56 3.96
CA SER A 49 9.44 5.71 3.59
C SER A 49 8.56 6.93 3.35
N SER A 50 9.09 8.13 3.58
CA SER A 50 8.40 9.39 3.31
C SER A 50 9.06 10.15 2.16
N PHE A 51 8.25 10.86 1.39
CA PHE A 51 8.70 11.74 0.32
C PHE A 51 7.88 13.03 0.33
N ALA A 52 8.48 14.11 -0.16
CA ALA A 52 7.78 15.37 -0.43
C ALA A 52 7.40 15.41 -1.92
N LEU A 53 6.29 16.10 -2.23
CA LEU A 53 5.86 16.40 -3.60
C LEU A 53 6.37 17.76 -4.04
#